data_AF-A0A949WGB3-F1
#
_entry.id   AF-A0A949WGB3-F1
#
_cell.length_a   1.000
_cell.length_b   1.000
_cell.length_c   1.000
_cell.angle_alpha   90.00
_cell.angle_beta   90.00
_cell.angle_gamma   90.00
#
_symmetry.space_group_name_H-M   'P 1'
#
loop_
_entity.id
_entity.type
_entity.pdbx_description
1 polymer ?
#
loop_
_entity_poly.entity_id
_entity_poly.type
_entity_poly.pdbx_seq_one_letter_code
_entity_poly.pdbx_strand_id
1 'polypeptide(L)'
;MPLSAQIVEDMKTAMKAKDTVALNVIRGLKSAIKYAAIEKFGAEGELDDTDSIAVVRKEIKKRQDSVASYEGAGRQDLADTEKAEIAVLERYLPAAMSADDLVKLVEAVIAELGATTKKDMGGVMKVLQERAAGRADNRALSTEVAKRLQ
;
A
#
# COMPACT_ATOMS: atom_id res chain seq x y z
N MET A 1 -6.23 -5.94 15.40
CA MET A 1 -7.16 -4.79 15.32
C MET A 1 -7.26 -4.42 13.86
N PRO A 2 -8.46 -4.23 13.29
CA PRO A 2 -8.61 -3.77 11.90
C PRO A 2 -7.88 -2.46 11.66
N LEU A 3 -7.35 -2.25 10.47
CA LEU A 3 -6.57 -1.06 10.14
C LEU A 3 -7.39 0.23 10.32
N SER A 4 -8.67 0.17 9.98
CA SER A 4 -9.61 1.29 10.16
C SER A 4 -9.77 1.71 11.62
N ALA A 5 -9.78 0.75 12.56
CA ALA A 5 -9.84 1.02 13.99
C ALA A 5 -8.53 1.61 14.51
N GLN A 6 -7.39 1.08 14.08
CA GLN A 6 -6.06 1.60 14.42
C GLN A 6 -5.91 3.07 14.00
N ILE A 7 -6.32 3.42 12.79
CA ILE A 7 -6.28 4.80 12.26
C ILE A 7 -7.08 5.76 13.16
N VAL A 8 -8.23 5.34 13.68
CA VAL A 8 -9.04 6.17 14.57
C VAL A 8 -8.37 6.37 15.94
N GLU A 9 -7.74 5.35 16.50
CA GLU A 9 -6.98 5.47 17.74
C GLU A 9 -5.75 6.36 17.58
N ASP A 10 -4.96 6.14 16.53
CA ASP A 10 -3.77 6.94 16.25
C ASP A 10 -4.10 8.41 16.00
N MET A 11 -5.25 8.70 15.37
CA MET A 11 -5.74 10.08 15.22
C MET A 11 -5.95 10.74 16.59
N LYS A 12 -6.56 10.03 17.55
CA LYS A 12 -6.76 10.54 18.92
C LYS A 12 -5.41 10.73 19.63
N THR A 13 -4.47 9.82 19.43
CA THR A 13 -3.11 9.92 19.97
C THR A 13 -2.38 11.14 19.42
N ALA A 14 -2.40 11.36 18.11
CA ALA A 14 -1.80 12.53 17.45
C ALA A 14 -2.43 13.84 17.93
N MET A 15 -3.76 13.87 18.14
CA MET A 15 -4.44 15.02 18.74
C MET A 15 -3.93 15.34 20.14
N LYS A 16 -3.79 14.33 21.01
CA LYS A 16 -3.29 14.51 22.39
C LYS A 16 -1.83 14.95 22.41
N ALA A 17 -1.01 14.40 21.53
CA ALA A 17 0.40 14.74 21.38
C ALA A 17 0.65 16.09 20.70
N LYS A 18 -0.39 16.72 20.13
CA LYS A 18 -0.29 17.91 19.27
C LYS A 18 0.65 17.72 18.07
N ASP A 19 0.77 16.48 17.59
CA ASP A 19 1.52 16.16 16.37
C ASP A 19 0.65 16.50 15.15
N THR A 20 0.82 17.73 14.66
CA THR A 20 0.01 18.25 13.56
C THR A 20 0.26 17.54 12.23
N VAL A 21 1.50 17.09 11.99
CA VAL A 21 1.88 16.36 10.78
C VAL A 21 1.17 15.01 10.75
N ALA A 22 1.35 14.20 11.79
CA ALA A 22 0.69 12.90 11.87
C ALA A 22 -0.84 13.04 11.83
N LEU A 23 -1.39 14.01 12.55
CA LEU A 23 -2.83 14.22 12.61
C LEU A 23 -3.43 14.54 11.23
N ASN A 24 -2.78 15.39 10.43
CA ASN A 24 -3.26 15.74 9.11
C ASN A 24 -3.18 14.55 8.15
N VAL A 25 -2.07 13.81 8.16
CA VAL A 25 -1.86 12.62 7.34
C VAL A 25 -2.89 11.55 7.67
N ILE A 26 -3.12 11.27 8.95
CA ILE A 26 -4.07 10.25 9.42
C ILE A 26 -5.51 10.61 9.02
N ARG A 27 -5.91 11.88 9.12
CA ARG A 27 -7.23 12.34 8.65
C ARG A 27 -7.40 12.23 7.14
N GLY A 28 -6.35 12.57 6.39
CA GLY A 28 -6.31 12.39 4.94
C GLY A 28 -6.47 10.91 4.57
N LEU A 29 -5.71 10.02 5.20
CA LEU A 29 -5.78 8.58 4.99
C LEU A 29 -7.17 8.01 5.31
N LYS A 30 -7.74 8.38 6.46
CA LYS A 30 -9.10 7.97 6.84
C LYS A 30 -10.13 8.37 5.79
N SER A 31 -9.98 9.56 5.21
CA SER A 31 -10.89 10.06 4.17
C SER A 31 -10.70 9.29 2.85
N ALA A 32 -9.44 9.03 2.47
CA ALA A 32 -9.12 8.22 1.29
C ALA A 32 -9.68 6.79 1.38
N ILE A 33 -9.56 6.15 2.54
CA ILE A 33 -10.14 4.82 2.80
C ILE A 33 -11.67 4.88 2.67
N LYS A 34 -12.32 5.89 3.26
CA LYS A 34 -13.78 6.03 3.14
C LYS A 34 -14.21 6.26 1.70
N TYR A 35 -13.51 7.09 0.93
CA TYR A 35 -13.83 7.30 -0.49
C TYR A 35 -13.65 6.02 -1.31
N ALA A 36 -12.58 5.26 -1.09
CA ALA A 36 -12.37 3.98 -1.76
C ALA A 36 -13.44 2.94 -1.37
N ALA A 37 -13.90 2.93 -0.11
CA ALA A 37 -15.02 2.10 0.32
C ALA A 37 -16.32 2.46 -0.43
N ILE A 38 -16.60 3.76 -0.57
CA ILE A 38 -17.76 4.28 -1.31
C ILE A 38 -17.69 3.88 -2.79
N GLU A 39 -16.52 4.05 -3.41
CA GLU A 39 -16.29 3.71 -4.81
C GLU A 39 -16.51 2.21 -5.08
N LYS A 40 -16.04 1.34 -4.17
CA LYS A 40 -16.08 -0.12 -4.35
C LYS A 40 -17.41 -0.76 -3.94
N PHE A 41 -18.04 -0.25 -2.88
CA PHE A 41 -19.16 -0.92 -2.20
C PHE A 41 -20.37 0.00 -1.92
N GLY A 42 -20.31 1.28 -2.28
CA GLY A 42 -21.36 2.26 -2.02
C GLY A 42 -21.28 2.94 -0.65
N ALA A 43 -22.22 3.83 -0.34
CA ALA A 43 -22.15 4.76 0.81
C ALA A 43 -21.89 4.09 2.17
N GLU A 44 -22.48 2.92 2.39
CA GLU A 44 -22.35 2.13 3.63
C GLU A 44 -21.28 1.04 3.55
N GLY A 45 -20.55 0.97 2.44
CA GLY A 45 -19.46 0.04 2.26
C GLY A 45 -18.30 0.27 3.23
N GLU A 46 -17.64 -0.84 3.58
CA GLU A 46 -16.40 -0.87 4.35
C GLU A 46 -15.34 -1.65 3.55
N LEU A 47 -14.10 -1.20 3.64
CA LEU A 47 -12.97 -1.95 3.09
C LEU A 47 -12.49 -2.96 4.12
N ASP A 48 -12.08 -4.13 3.64
CA ASP A 48 -11.26 -5.02 4.45
C ASP A 48 -9.84 -4.45 4.63
N ASP A 49 -9.03 -5.10 5.47
CA ASP A 49 -7.67 -4.66 5.74
C ASP A 49 -6.78 -4.71 4.49
N THR A 50 -7.02 -5.65 3.58
CA THR A 50 -6.22 -5.81 2.35
C THR A 50 -6.45 -4.63 1.40
N ASP A 51 -7.71 -4.27 1.18
CA ASP A 51 -8.11 -3.11 0.40
C ASP A 51 -7.63 -1.81 1.06
N SER A 52 -7.71 -1.73 2.39
CA SER A 52 -7.24 -0.57 3.14
C SER A 52 -5.72 -0.39 2.99
N ILE A 53 -4.93 -1.46 3.05
CA ILE A 53 -3.48 -1.46 2.76
C ILE A 53 -3.21 -0.98 1.32
N ALA A 54 -4.03 -1.40 0.34
CA ALA A 54 -3.89 -0.93 -1.04
C ALA A 54 -4.09 0.59 -1.15
N VAL A 55 -5.03 1.17 -0.38
CA VAL A 55 -5.21 2.63 -0.28
C VAL A 55 -3.99 3.31 0.33
N VAL A 56 -3.45 2.77 1.44
CA VAL A 56 -2.22 3.31 2.07
C VAL A 56 -1.06 3.36 1.05
N ARG A 57 -0.84 2.27 0.31
CA ARG A 57 0.21 2.20 -0.73
C ARG A 57 -0.02 3.22 -1.85
N LYS A 58 -1.26 3.43 -2.28
CA LYS A 58 -1.63 4.45 -3.27
C LYS A 58 -1.30 5.86 -2.77
N GLU A 59 -1.61 6.15 -1.51
CA GLU A 59 -1.32 7.44 -0.88
C GLU A 59 0.17 7.69 -0.68
N ILE A 60 0.96 6.66 -0.35
CA ILE A 60 2.43 6.75 -0.32
C ILE A 60 2.97 7.05 -1.72
N LYS A 61 2.50 6.33 -2.74
CA LYS A 61 2.96 6.53 -4.11
C LYS A 61 2.71 7.96 -4.61
N LYS A 62 1.52 8.53 -4.34
CA LYS A 62 1.23 9.92 -4.70
C LYS A 62 2.26 10.89 -4.11
N ARG A 63 2.62 10.70 -2.84
CA ARG A 63 3.60 11.53 -2.13
C ARG A 63 5.01 11.32 -2.67
N GLN A 64 5.39 10.09 -3.01
CA GLN A 64 6.67 9.79 -3.68
C GLN A 64 6.76 10.49 -5.05
N ASP A 65 5.67 10.48 -5.82
CA ASP A 65 5.59 11.17 -7.10
C ASP A 65 5.70 12.72 -6.87
N SER A 66 5.10 13.27 -5.80
CA SER A 66 5.30 14.67 -5.37
C SER A 66 6.74 14.97 -4.95
N VAL A 67 7.38 14.12 -4.15
CA VAL A 67 8.79 14.26 -3.72
C VAL A 67 9.68 14.42 -4.93
N ALA A 68 9.58 13.51 -5.91
CA ALA A 68 10.39 13.55 -7.12
C ALA A 68 10.17 14.86 -7.91
N SER A 69 8.92 15.32 -7.98
CA SER A 69 8.57 16.60 -8.62
C SER A 69 9.20 17.80 -7.91
N TYR A 70 9.10 17.86 -6.58
CA TYR A 70 9.66 18.95 -5.77
C TYR A 70 11.19 18.98 -5.78
N GLU A 71 11.84 17.82 -5.68
CA GLU A 71 13.30 17.71 -5.79
C GLU A 71 13.77 18.15 -7.18
N GLY A 72 13.08 17.73 -8.24
CA GLY A 72 13.37 18.18 -9.61
C GLY A 72 13.21 19.70 -9.81
N ALA A 73 12.34 20.34 -9.02
CA ALA A 73 12.14 21.79 -9.01
C ALA A 73 13.02 22.55 -8.00
N GLY A 74 13.93 21.87 -7.29
CA GLY A 74 14.79 22.47 -6.27
C GLY A 74 14.06 22.91 -4.99
N ARG A 75 12.84 22.39 -4.75
CA ARG A 75 11.99 22.71 -3.59
C ARG A 75 12.14 21.67 -2.48
N GLN A 76 13.33 21.62 -1.88
CA GLN A 76 13.67 20.64 -0.84
C GLN A 76 12.73 20.72 0.38
N ASP A 77 12.28 21.92 0.73
CA ASP A 77 11.33 22.17 1.82
C ASP A 77 10.01 21.39 1.66
N LEU A 78 9.49 21.35 0.43
CA LEU A 78 8.27 20.63 0.10
C LEU A 78 8.52 19.12 -0.01
N ALA A 79 9.66 18.71 -0.56
CA ALA A 79 10.06 17.31 -0.63
C ALA A 79 10.21 16.69 0.78
N ASP A 80 10.82 17.41 1.72
CA ASP A 80 11.01 16.93 3.09
C ASP A 80 9.68 16.82 3.84
N THR A 81 8.73 17.72 3.55
CA THR A 81 7.36 17.62 4.08
C THR A 81 6.69 16.33 3.60
N GLU A 82 6.72 16.05 2.30
CA GLU A 82 6.15 14.83 1.72
C GLU A 82 6.82 13.55 2.27
N LYS A 83 8.14 13.57 2.46
CA LYS A 83 8.87 12.45 3.09
C LYS A 83 8.43 12.21 4.54
N ALA A 84 8.20 13.27 5.30
CA ALA A 84 7.68 13.15 6.67
C ALA A 84 6.26 12.53 6.67
N GLU A 85 5.41 12.91 5.70
CA GLU A 85 4.09 12.29 5.56
C GLU A 85 4.15 10.82 5.16
N ILE A 86 5.05 10.45 4.24
CA ILE A 86 5.30 9.05 3.86
C ILE A 86 5.66 8.22 5.09
N ALA A 87 6.57 8.71 5.94
CA ALA A 87 6.99 8.01 7.15
C ALA A 87 5.85 7.79 8.16
N VAL A 88 4.80 8.62 8.15
CA VAL A 88 3.58 8.38 8.94
C VAL A 88 2.74 7.28 8.29
N LEU A 89 2.55 7.31 6.98
CA LEU A 89 1.76 6.31 6.25
C LEU A 89 2.38 4.90 6.30
N GLU A 90 3.71 4.79 6.26
CA GLU A 90 4.42 3.51 6.29
C GLU A 90 4.16 2.71 7.59
N ARG A 91 3.77 3.38 8.68
CA ARG A 91 3.38 2.73 9.95
C ARG A 91 2.12 1.86 9.82
N TYR A 92 1.32 2.11 8.78
CA TYR A 92 0.08 1.38 8.47
C TYR A 92 0.30 0.24 7.47
N LEU A 93 1.54 0.02 7.02
CA LEU A 93 1.89 -1.10 6.17
C LEU A 93 2.50 -2.23 7.00
N PRO A 94 2.22 -3.51 6.65
CA PRO A 94 2.99 -4.61 7.20
C PRO A 94 4.43 -4.53 6.69
N ALA A 95 5.36 -5.13 7.44
CA ALA A 95 6.77 -5.18 7.07
C ALA A 95 6.94 -5.68 5.63
N ALA A 96 7.55 -4.82 4.80
CA ALA A 96 7.75 -5.11 3.39
C ALA A 96 8.52 -6.43 3.23
N MET A 97 8.06 -7.24 2.30
CA MET A 97 8.78 -8.45 1.93
C MET A 97 10.08 -8.06 1.23
N SER A 98 11.16 -8.79 1.51
CA SER A 98 12.42 -8.58 0.80
C SER A 98 12.29 -8.98 -0.68
N ALA A 99 13.19 -8.49 -1.54
CA ALA A 99 13.20 -8.88 -2.94
C ALA A 99 13.36 -10.41 -3.11
N ASP A 100 14.23 -11.02 -2.30
CA ASP A 100 14.49 -12.47 -2.34
C ASP A 100 13.28 -13.28 -1.87
N ASP A 101 12.59 -12.83 -0.83
CA ASP A 101 11.37 -13.50 -0.35
C ASP A 101 10.24 -13.36 -1.37
N LEU A 102 10.16 -12.22 -2.07
CA LEU A 102 9.19 -12.00 -3.14
C LEU A 102 9.44 -12.97 -4.29
N VAL A 103 10.70 -13.08 -4.73
CA VAL A 103 11.14 -14.03 -5.75
C VAL A 103 10.75 -15.46 -5.38
N LYS A 104 11.11 -15.91 -4.17
CA LYS A 104 10.80 -17.27 -3.69
C LYS A 104 9.31 -17.53 -3.63
N LEU A 105 8.53 -16.55 -3.16
CA LEU A 105 7.08 -16.67 -3.09
C LEU A 105 6.45 -16.82 -4.48
N VAL A 106 6.90 -16.00 -5.45
CA VAL A 106 6.44 -16.08 -6.83
C VAL A 106 6.76 -17.44 -7.46
N GLU A 107 7.99 -17.92 -7.29
CA GLU A 107 8.42 -19.23 -7.82
C GLU A 107 7.61 -20.39 -7.24
N ALA A 108 7.40 -20.37 -5.92
CA ALA A 108 6.61 -21.37 -5.24
C ALA A 108 5.16 -21.42 -5.78
N VAL A 109 4.52 -20.26 -5.96
CA VAL A 109 3.13 -20.19 -6.47
C VAL A 109 3.05 -20.62 -7.94
N ILE A 110 4.01 -20.21 -8.78
CA ILE A 110 4.05 -20.63 -10.19
C ILE A 110 4.20 -22.14 -10.29
N ALA A 111 5.13 -22.73 -9.52
CA ALA A 111 5.36 -24.18 -9.50
C ALA A 111 4.15 -24.95 -8.99
N GLU A 112 3.50 -24.48 -7.92
CA GLU A 112 2.29 -25.08 -7.35
C GLU A 112 1.12 -25.10 -8.34
N LEU A 113 0.93 -24.02 -9.10
CA LEU A 113 -0.15 -23.90 -10.07
C LEU A 113 0.19 -24.49 -11.44
N GLY A 114 1.44 -24.93 -11.67
CA GLY A 114 1.90 -25.37 -12.98
C GLY A 114 1.80 -24.30 -14.05
N ALA A 115 1.87 -23.02 -13.66
CA ALA A 115 1.69 -21.88 -14.55
C ALA A 115 2.90 -21.73 -15.48
N THR A 116 2.66 -21.56 -16.78
CA THR A 116 3.75 -21.47 -17.78
C THR A 116 3.60 -20.29 -18.73
N THR A 117 2.39 -19.78 -18.90
CA THR A 117 2.08 -18.74 -19.89
C THR A 117 1.47 -17.51 -19.23
N LYS A 118 1.53 -16.37 -19.91
CA LYS A 118 0.80 -15.14 -19.48
C LYS A 118 -0.70 -15.32 -19.26
N LYS A 119 -1.34 -16.37 -19.81
CA LYS A 119 -2.76 -16.66 -19.54
C LYS A 119 -2.99 -17.07 -18.08
N ASP A 120 -1.97 -17.66 -17.44
CA ASP A 120 -2.03 -18.15 -16.07
C ASP A 120 -1.82 -17.03 -15.03
N MET A 121 -1.38 -15.86 -15.50
CA MET A 121 -1.08 -14.68 -14.68
C MET A 121 -2.21 -14.34 -13.69
N GLY A 122 -3.47 -14.37 -14.14
CA GLY A 122 -4.60 -14.01 -13.29
C GLY A 122 -4.75 -14.95 -12.07
N GLY A 123 -4.55 -16.26 -12.29
CA GLY A 123 -4.60 -17.26 -11.22
C GLY A 123 -3.41 -17.14 -10.26
N VAL A 124 -2.20 -16.99 -10.81
CA VAL A 124 -0.97 -16.78 -10.02
C VAL A 124 -1.07 -15.52 -9.16
N MET A 125 -1.54 -14.42 -9.74
CA MET A 125 -1.68 -13.15 -9.03
C MET A 125 -2.68 -13.24 -7.88
N LYS A 126 -3.79 -13.97 -8.04
CA LYS A 126 -4.78 -14.15 -6.96
C LYS A 126 -4.15 -14.81 -5.73
N VAL A 127 -3.45 -15.94 -5.93
CA VAL A 127 -2.80 -16.68 -4.84
C VAL A 127 -1.67 -15.86 -4.22
N LEU A 128 -0.92 -15.12 -5.04
CA LEU A 128 0.14 -14.24 -4.55
C LEU A 128 -0.38 -13.09 -3.70
N GLN A 129 -1.48 -12.46 -4.09
CA GLN A 129 -2.08 -11.38 -3.30
C GLN A 129 -2.51 -11.87 -1.91
N GLU A 130 -3.13 -13.05 -1.86
CA GLU A 130 -3.51 -13.69 -0.60
C GLU A 130 -2.28 -14.01 0.28
N ARG A 131 -1.23 -14.60 -0.29
CA ARG A 131 -0.02 -14.99 0.45
C ARG A 131 0.90 -13.83 0.82
N ALA A 132 0.95 -12.80 -0.02
CA ALA A 132 1.72 -11.59 0.26
C ALA A 132 1.07 -10.77 1.37
N ALA A 133 -0.24 -10.88 1.59
CA ALA A 133 -0.98 -10.24 2.68
C ALA A 133 -0.61 -8.75 2.86
N GLY A 134 -0.50 -8.02 1.74
CA GLY A 134 -0.16 -6.60 1.74
C GLY A 134 1.33 -6.27 1.99
N ARG A 135 2.22 -7.26 2.14
CA ARG A 135 3.68 -7.08 2.33
C ARG A 135 4.44 -6.78 1.03
N ALA A 136 3.82 -7.04 -0.12
CA ALA A 136 4.29 -6.59 -1.43
C ALA A 136 3.14 -5.91 -2.17
N ASP A 137 3.44 -4.89 -2.98
CA ASP A 137 2.43 -4.26 -3.82
C ASP A 137 2.16 -5.08 -5.09
N ASN A 138 0.98 -4.87 -5.67
CA ASN A 138 0.52 -5.56 -6.88
C ASN A 138 1.45 -5.32 -8.08
N ARG A 139 2.10 -4.17 -8.18
CA ARG A 139 3.00 -3.87 -9.29
C ARG A 139 4.30 -4.68 -9.15
N ALA A 140 4.87 -4.76 -7.95
CA ALA A 140 6.03 -5.59 -7.66
C ALA A 140 5.74 -7.08 -7.95
N LEU A 141 4.61 -7.59 -7.45
CA LEU A 141 4.15 -8.97 -7.72
C LEU A 141 3.97 -9.21 -9.22
N SER A 142 3.20 -8.36 -9.92
CA SER A 142 2.92 -8.53 -11.35
C SER A 142 4.18 -8.44 -12.21
N THR A 143 5.10 -7.51 -11.88
CA THR A 143 6.38 -7.39 -12.59
C THR A 143 7.21 -8.66 -12.44
N GLU A 144 7.24 -9.23 -11.25
CA GLU A 144 8.07 -10.40 -10.96
C GLU A 144 7.49 -11.70 -11.52
N VAL A 145 6.16 -11.85 -11.55
CA VAL A 145 5.49 -12.93 -12.29
C VAL A 145 5.73 -12.80 -13.79
N ALA A 146 5.64 -11.58 -14.34
CA ALA A 146 5.80 -11.35 -15.77
C ALA A 146 7.21 -11.69 -16.30
N LYS A 147 8.23 -11.63 -15.43
CA LYS A 147 9.59 -12.09 -15.76
C LYS A 147 9.71 -13.61 -15.86
N ARG A 148 8.83 -14.37 -15.20
CA ARG A 148 8.90 -15.84 -15.11
C ARG A 148 7.95 -16.56 -16.05
N LEU A 149 6.86 -15.92 -16.46
CA LEU A 149 5.92 -16.47 -17.44
C LEU A 149 6.30 -16.02 -18.85
N GLN A 150 6.22 -16.94 -19.81
CA GLN A 150 6.47 -16.66 -21.23
C GLN A 150 5.28 -15.94 -21.89
#